data_AF-A0A3Q3K124-F1
#
_entry.id   AF-A0A3Q3K124-F1
#
_cell.length_a   1.000
_cell.length_b   1.000
_cell.length_c   1.000
_cell.angle_alpha   90.00
_cell.angle_beta   90.00
_cell.angle_gamma   90.00
#
_symmetry.space_group_name_H-M   'P 1'
#
loop_
_entity.id
_entity.type
_entity.pdbx_description
1 polymer ?
#
loop_
_entity_poly.entity_id
_entity_poly.type
_entity_poly.pdbx_seq_one_letter_code
_entity_poly.pdbx_strand_id
1 'polypeptide(L)'
;NPSEDISTVCAPQCNGRCFGRNPSECCHNECAGGCIGPLDTDCFACRNFNNTGSCVSLCPQTLIYNKHTFKLEPNPNAKYQYGSICVAQCPPNFVVDGSSCVSSCPTDKKEVEKNGVKRCEPCGGLCPKAGNRYFILCFMDAFGTGPIQYFLFFLCQSDEYNNIPALDPEKLKIFNTVREITDILCIQSWPENMTDLSVFSNLQTIQGRTLYKGYSLLVVRSPSLTSLGLRSLRKINDGGVYITGNKKLCYHDTVNWSRIMNSIKDGRVCDPLCSDGCWGPGPNQCVSCKNYSRGGMCVPDCMFMTGKRREFATRSGECMPCHPECKVQEGKETCTGPGADQCVTCARKQDGPHCVSSCPDGVMGGEGLIFKYPNKQGHCEPCHINFHARILKPTELRKIKLLGNGVFGSVHKVLVIVMVTYTVLHI
;
A
#
# COMPACT_ATOMS: atom_id res chain seq x y z
N ASN A 1 -34.96 -28.78 -46.75
CA ASN A 1 -33.54 -29.02 -46.47
C ASN A 1 -33.30 -28.93 -44.98
N PRO A 2 -33.16 -30.05 -44.27
CA PRO A 2 -32.68 -30.03 -42.90
C PRO A 2 -31.20 -29.59 -42.94
N SER A 3 -30.88 -28.53 -42.22
CA SER A 3 -29.50 -28.07 -42.01
C SER A 3 -28.76 -29.14 -41.21
N GLU A 4 -27.84 -29.85 -41.86
CA GLU A 4 -26.94 -30.80 -41.23
C GLU A 4 -26.14 -30.11 -40.13
N ASP A 5 -26.41 -30.47 -38.88
CA ASP A 5 -25.59 -30.09 -37.74
C ASP A 5 -24.32 -30.97 -37.74
N ILE A 6 -23.41 -30.67 -38.66
CA ILE A 6 -22.09 -31.32 -38.73
C ILE A 6 -21.30 -30.80 -37.54
N SER A 7 -21.29 -31.54 -36.44
CA SER A 7 -20.28 -31.34 -35.41
C SER A 7 -18.89 -31.53 -36.06
N THR A 8 -18.14 -30.43 -36.22
CA THR A 8 -16.80 -30.47 -36.78
C THR A 8 -15.88 -31.21 -35.81
N VAL A 9 -15.58 -32.47 -36.09
CA VAL A 9 -14.67 -33.28 -35.29
C VAL A 9 -13.24 -32.84 -35.54
N CYS A 10 -12.59 -32.29 -34.52
CA CYS A 10 -11.22 -31.83 -34.61
C CYS A 10 -10.20 -32.96 -34.52
N ALA A 11 -9.06 -32.75 -35.16
CA ALA A 11 -7.90 -33.62 -34.99
C ALA A 11 -7.43 -33.63 -33.52
N PRO A 12 -6.93 -34.76 -32.98
CA PRO A 12 -6.52 -34.88 -31.58
C PRO A 12 -5.32 -33.99 -31.20
N GLN A 13 -4.60 -33.43 -32.18
CA GLN A 13 -3.52 -32.46 -31.96
C GLN A 13 -4.05 -31.06 -31.63
N CYS A 14 -5.30 -30.75 -32.01
CA CYS A 14 -5.90 -29.45 -31.76
C CYS A 14 -6.27 -29.28 -30.27
N ASN A 15 -6.24 -28.03 -29.80
CA ASN A 15 -6.68 -27.66 -28.45
C ASN A 15 -8.21 -27.56 -28.32
N GLY A 16 -8.92 -28.54 -28.89
CA GLY A 16 -10.38 -28.67 -28.81
C GLY A 16 -11.19 -27.87 -29.83
N ARG A 17 -10.59 -26.95 -30.60
CA ARG A 17 -11.27 -26.17 -31.65
C ARG A 17 -10.51 -26.23 -32.97
N CYS A 18 -11.25 -26.24 -34.07
CA CYS A 18 -10.73 -26.37 -35.43
C CYS A 18 -11.72 -25.78 -36.43
N PHE A 19 -11.22 -25.45 -37.61
CA PHE A 19 -12.03 -25.04 -38.77
C PHE A 19 -12.05 -26.12 -39.87
N GLY A 20 -11.42 -27.26 -39.60
CA GLY A 20 -11.42 -28.44 -40.46
C GLY A 20 -10.91 -29.68 -39.73
N ARG A 21 -10.80 -30.80 -40.45
CA ARG A 21 -10.46 -32.12 -39.87
C ARG A 21 -8.95 -32.40 -39.85
N ASN A 22 -8.16 -31.64 -40.59
CA ASN A 22 -6.72 -31.87 -40.69
C ASN A 22 -5.98 -31.33 -39.46
N PRO A 23 -4.83 -31.92 -39.08
CA PRO A 23 -4.00 -31.39 -37.99
C PRO A 23 -3.47 -29.97 -38.21
N SER A 24 -3.47 -29.48 -39.45
CA SER A 24 -3.11 -28.10 -39.82
C SER A 24 -4.27 -27.11 -39.67
N GLU A 25 -5.50 -27.59 -39.49
CA GLU A 25 -6.74 -26.79 -39.45
C GLU A 25 -7.21 -26.54 -38.01
N CYS A 26 -6.25 -26.42 -37.09
CA CYS A 26 -6.53 -26.09 -35.70
C CYS A 26 -6.68 -24.58 -35.51
N CYS A 27 -7.58 -24.16 -34.64
CA CYS A 27 -7.71 -22.77 -34.24
C CYS A 27 -6.57 -22.32 -33.33
N HIS A 28 -6.32 -21.01 -33.29
CA HIS A 28 -5.46 -20.41 -32.28
C HIS A 28 -5.96 -20.72 -30.86
N ASN A 29 -5.04 -20.82 -29.89
CA ASN A 29 -5.35 -21.22 -28.51
C ASN A 29 -6.24 -20.21 -27.76
N GLU A 30 -6.21 -18.96 -28.21
CA GLU A 30 -7.00 -17.86 -27.67
C GLU A 30 -8.39 -17.74 -28.32
N CYS A 31 -8.76 -18.63 -29.25
CA CYS A 31 -10.09 -18.66 -29.82
C CYS A 31 -11.12 -19.36 -28.90
N ALA A 32 -12.30 -18.76 -28.80
CA ALA A 32 -13.51 -19.32 -28.19
C ALA A 32 -14.59 -19.58 -29.26
N GLY A 33 -15.40 -20.61 -29.07
CA GLY A 33 -16.36 -21.09 -30.07
C GLY A 33 -15.68 -21.87 -31.21
N GLY A 34 -15.00 -21.16 -32.10
CA GLY A 34 -14.35 -21.67 -33.30
C GLY A 34 -13.53 -20.57 -33.99
N CYS A 35 -13.10 -20.81 -35.22
CA CYS A 35 -12.31 -19.87 -36.00
C CYS A 35 -12.57 -20.08 -37.50
N ILE A 36 -12.14 -19.12 -38.32
CA ILE A 36 -12.10 -19.24 -39.79
C ILE A 36 -10.69 -19.63 -40.31
N GLY A 37 -9.69 -19.57 -39.45
CA GLY A 37 -8.28 -19.76 -39.78
C GLY A 37 -7.41 -19.96 -38.55
N PRO A 38 -6.10 -20.18 -38.73
CA PRO A 38 -5.18 -20.55 -37.66
C PRO A 38 -4.69 -19.36 -36.81
N LEU A 39 -4.90 -18.11 -37.26
CA LEU A 39 -4.39 -16.93 -36.57
C LEU A 39 -5.27 -16.52 -35.40
N ASP A 40 -4.70 -15.73 -34.49
CA ASP A 40 -5.39 -15.15 -33.33
C ASP A 40 -6.42 -14.07 -33.72
N THR A 41 -6.37 -13.57 -34.96
CA THR A 41 -7.35 -12.66 -35.55
C THR A 41 -8.53 -13.37 -36.21
N ASP A 42 -8.42 -14.68 -36.44
CA ASP A 42 -9.41 -15.47 -37.18
C ASP A 42 -10.47 -16.11 -36.26
N CYS A 43 -10.46 -15.74 -34.98
CA CYS A 43 -11.36 -16.29 -33.98
C CYS A 43 -12.78 -15.71 -34.12
N PHE A 44 -13.81 -16.55 -33.94
CA PHE A 44 -15.19 -16.05 -33.84
C PHE A 44 -15.42 -15.22 -32.56
N ALA A 45 -14.76 -15.62 -31.48
CA ALA A 45 -14.73 -14.90 -30.22
C ALA A 45 -13.39 -15.13 -29.52
N CYS A 46 -12.96 -14.19 -28.69
CA CYS A 46 -11.76 -14.36 -27.89
C CYS A 46 -12.07 -15.11 -26.60
N ARG A 47 -11.17 -16.02 -26.22
CA ARG A 47 -11.21 -16.75 -24.96
C ARG A 47 -10.99 -15.84 -23.75
N ASN A 48 -10.08 -14.89 -23.88
CA ASN A 48 -9.70 -13.96 -22.81
C ASN A 48 -10.01 -12.52 -23.23
N PHE A 49 -9.13 -11.87 -23.99
CA PHE A 49 -9.30 -10.46 -24.36
C PHE A 49 -9.20 -10.24 -25.86
N ASN A 50 -9.99 -9.30 -26.38
CA ASN A 50 -9.86 -8.77 -27.73
C ASN A 50 -9.03 -7.49 -27.70
N ASN A 51 -7.88 -7.53 -28.37
CA ASN A 51 -7.00 -6.39 -28.58
C ASN A 51 -7.07 -5.95 -30.05
N THR A 52 -8.01 -5.06 -30.37
CA THR A 52 -8.15 -4.49 -31.73
C THR A 52 -8.21 -5.55 -32.83
N GLY A 53 -8.96 -6.63 -32.59
CA GLY A 53 -9.16 -7.75 -33.52
C GLY A 53 -8.33 -9.00 -33.22
N SER A 54 -7.20 -8.88 -32.52
CA SER A 54 -6.38 -10.03 -32.12
C SER A 54 -6.80 -10.54 -30.74
N CYS A 55 -7.00 -11.86 -30.62
CA CYS A 55 -7.31 -12.50 -29.34
C CYS A 55 -6.06 -12.80 -28.53
N VAL A 56 -5.93 -12.14 -27.38
CA VAL A 56 -4.75 -12.20 -26.51
C VAL A 56 -5.11 -12.71 -25.12
N SER A 57 -4.16 -13.40 -24.48
CA SER A 57 -4.32 -13.90 -23.11
C SER A 57 -4.24 -12.78 -22.06
N LEU A 58 -3.45 -11.73 -22.32
CA LEU A 58 -3.33 -10.53 -21.49
C LEU A 58 -3.24 -9.28 -22.36
N CYS A 59 -3.86 -8.19 -21.91
CA CYS A 59 -3.69 -6.89 -22.56
C CYS A 59 -2.24 -6.37 -22.43
N PRO A 60 -1.78 -5.55 -23.39
CA PRO A 60 -0.48 -4.88 -23.33
C PRO A 60 -0.24 -4.20 -21.99
N GLN A 61 0.78 -4.68 -21.26
CA GLN A 61 1.10 -4.21 -19.91
C GLN A 61 1.52 -2.74 -19.91
N THR A 62 1.29 -2.05 -18.78
CA THR A 62 1.63 -0.63 -18.59
C THR A 62 3.13 -0.38 -18.49
N LEU A 63 3.89 -1.41 -18.11
CA LEU A 63 5.34 -1.40 -18.03
C LEU A 63 5.90 -2.50 -18.92
N ILE A 64 7.01 -2.22 -19.58
CA ILE A 64 7.75 -3.15 -20.43
C ILE A 64 9.21 -3.18 -20.01
N TYR A 65 9.80 -4.37 -20.00
CA TYR A 65 11.21 -4.51 -19.64
C TYR A 65 12.09 -4.10 -20.83
N ASN A 66 12.95 -3.12 -20.62
CA ASN A 66 13.91 -2.66 -21.61
C ASN A 66 15.25 -3.41 -21.43
N LYS A 67 15.64 -4.16 -22.47
CA LYS A 67 16.85 -4.99 -22.48
C LYS A 67 18.15 -4.18 -22.37
N HIS A 68 18.14 -2.90 -22.76
CA HIS A 68 19.31 -2.02 -22.72
C HIS A 68 19.48 -1.34 -21.36
N THR A 69 18.39 -0.96 -20.70
CA THR A 69 18.41 -0.24 -19.42
C THR A 69 18.20 -1.15 -18.20
N PHE A 70 17.84 -2.42 -18.43
CA PHE A 70 17.62 -3.44 -17.39
C PHE A 70 16.52 -3.04 -16.38
N LYS A 71 15.54 -2.25 -16.85
CA LYS A 71 14.46 -1.67 -16.05
C LYS A 71 13.11 -1.84 -16.72
N LEU A 72 12.06 -1.80 -15.89
CA LEU A 72 10.68 -1.68 -16.35
C LEU A 72 10.39 -0.21 -16.69
N GLU A 73 10.04 0.06 -17.94
CA GLU A 73 9.77 1.39 -18.46
C GLU A 73 8.31 1.49 -18.92
N PRO A 74 7.70 2.70 -18.93
CA PRO A 74 6.35 2.89 -19.45
C PRO A 74 6.22 2.39 -20.88
N ASN A 75 5.25 1.50 -21.11
CA ASN A 75 4.96 0.97 -22.43
C ASN A 75 4.08 1.97 -23.22
N PRO A 76 4.53 2.51 -24.36
CA PRO A 76 3.71 3.43 -25.16
C PRO A 76 2.46 2.75 -25.74
N ASN A 77 2.48 1.43 -25.90
CA ASN A 77 1.37 0.63 -26.43
C ASN A 77 0.50 0.01 -25.31
N ALA A 78 0.63 0.51 -24.07
CA ALA A 78 -0.13 0.02 -22.94
C ALA A 78 -1.64 0.14 -23.19
N LYS A 79 -2.38 -0.91 -22.82
CA LYS A 79 -3.85 -0.91 -22.83
C LYS A 79 -4.38 -1.50 -21.54
N TYR A 80 -5.51 -1.01 -21.10
CA TYR A 80 -6.21 -1.45 -19.91
C TYR A 80 -7.22 -2.53 -20.23
N GLN A 81 -7.35 -3.49 -19.32
CA GLN A 81 -8.39 -4.50 -19.38
C GLN A 81 -9.73 -3.87 -19.01
N TYR A 82 -10.70 -3.97 -19.91
CA TYR A 82 -12.08 -3.56 -19.67
C TYR A 82 -13.01 -4.70 -20.10
N GLY A 83 -13.51 -5.47 -19.13
CA GLY A 83 -14.26 -6.69 -19.42
C GLY A 83 -13.41 -7.68 -20.23
N SER A 84 -13.86 -8.03 -21.44
CA SER A 84 -13.16 -8.92 -22.38
C SER A 84 -12.44 -8.18 -23.52
N ILE A 85 -12.19 -6.87 -23.39
CA ILE A 85 -11.49 -6.07 -24.41
C ILE A 85 -10.33 -5.27 -23.81
N CYS A 86 -9.36 -4.91 -24.66
CA CYS A 86 -8.24 -4.05 -24.31
C CYS A 86 -8.46 -2.63 -24.83
N VAL A 87 -8.49 -1.63 -23.95
CA VAL A 87 -8.75 -0.23 -24.27
C VAL A 87 -7.56 0.68 -23.95
N ALA A 88 -7.27 1.67 -24.78
CA ALA A 88 -6.18 2.62 -24.51
C ALA A 88 -6.51 3.58 -23.36
N GLN A 89 -7.79 3.90 -23.16
CA GLN A 89 -8.29 4.76 -22.09
C GLN A 89 -9.52 4.12 -21.47
N CYS A 90 -9.64 4.20 -20.14
CA CYS A 90 -10.85 3.73 -19.46
C CYS A 90 -12.05 4.64 -19.78
N PRO A 91 -13.27 4.08 -19.84
CA PRO A 91 -14.49 4.88 -19.99
C PRO A 91 -14.65 5.90 -18.83
N PRO A 92 -15.42 6.99 -19.01
CA PRO A 92 -15.45 8.14 -18.09
C PRO A 92 -15.90 7.83 -16.66
N ASN A 93 -16.67 6.75 -16.45
CA ASN A 93 -17.14 6.32 -15.13
C ASN A 93 -16.25 5.25 -14.47
N PHE A 94 -15.10 4.96 -15.06
CA PHE A 94 -14.15 3.95 -14.57
C PHE A 94 -12.84 4.59 -14.12
N VAL A 95 -12.19 3.94 -13.17
CA VAL A 95 -10.89 4.31 -12.63
C VAL A 95 -9.86 3.24 -12.98
N VAL A 96 -8.61 3.66 -13.22
CA VAL A 96 -7.52 2.72 -13.52
C VAL A 96 -6.98 2.14 -12.21
N ASP A 97 -7.01 0.82 -12.06
CA ASP A 97 -6.25 0.11 -11.04
C ASP A 97 -5.24 -0.84 -11.68
N GLY A 98 -3.95 -0.53 -11.53
CA GLY A 98 -2.86 -1.29 -12.17
C GLY A 98 -2.97 -1.31 -13.70
N SER A 99 -3.38 -2.44 -14.26
CA SER A 99 -3.57 -2.68 -15.70
C SER A 99 -5.04 -2.85 -16.11
N SER A 100 -5.99 -2.51 -15.24
CA SER A 100 -7.42 -2.77 -15.44
C SER A 100 -8.28 -1.55 -15.14
N CYS A 101 -9.44 -1.46 -15.81
CA CYS A 101 -10.46 -0.45 -15.53
C CYS A 101 -11.46 -1.03 -14.53
N VAL A 102 -11.56 -0.43 -13.34
CA VAL A 102 -12.48 -0.84 -12.28
C VAL A 102 -13.50 0.28 -12.00
N SER A 103 -14.67 -0.08 -11.49
CA SER A 103 -15.73 0.90 -11.19
C SER A 103 -15.46 1.69 -9.90
N SER A 104 -14.71 1.11 -8.96
CA SER A 104 -14.29 1.75 -7.72
C SER A 104 -12.95 1.18 -7.24
N CYS A 105 -12.17 2.00 -6.54
CA CYS A 105 -10.89 1.55 -6.00
C CYS A 105 -11.08 0.51 -4.87
N PRO A 106 -10.17 -0.46 -4.76
CA PRO A 106 -10.08 -1.37 -3.62
C PRO A 106 -9.99 -0.63 -2.27
N THR A 107 -10.35 -1.29 -1.18
CA THR A 107 -10.43 -0.69 0.17
C THR A 107 -9.10 -0.16 0.73
N ASP A 108 -7.98 -0.62 0.17
CA ASP A 108 -6.60 -0.25 0.49
C ASP A 108 -6.02 0.85 -0.41
N LYS A 109 -6.83 1.35 -1.37
CA LYS A 109 -6.45 2.39 -2.33
C LYS A 109 -7.44 3.55 -2.31
N LYS A 110 -6.98 4.72 -2.76
CA LYS A 110 -7.79 5.92 -2.96
C LYS A 110 -7.78 6.35 -4.43
N GLU A 111 -8.88 6.96 -4.87
CA GLU A 111 -8.97 7.58 -6.19
C GLU A 111 -8.15 8.88 -6.20
N VAL A 112 -7.22 8.98 -7.14
CA VAL A 112 -6.37 10.15 -7.37
C VAL A 112 -6.44 10.49 -8.85
N GLU A 113 -6.59 11.77 -9.16
CA GLU A 113 -6.55 12.25 -10.54
C GLU A 113 -5.14 12.73 -10.89
N LYS A 114 -4.52 12.09 -11.89
CA LYS A 114 -3.16 12.43 -12.36
C LYS A 114 -3.17 12.58 -13.87
N ASN A 115 -2.76 13.75 -14.36
CA ASN A 115 -2.79 14.10 -15.79
C ASN A 115 -4.17 13.90 -16.44
N GLY A 116 -5.25 14.24 -15.72
CA GLY A 116 -6.64 14.08 -16.21
C GLY A 116 -7.15 12.63 -16.27
N VAL A 117 -6.39 11.66 -15.75
CA VAL A 117 -6.80 10.25 -15.65
C VAL A 117 -6.97 9.88 -14.19
N LYS A 118 -8.14 9.35 -13.84
CA LYS A 118 -8.44 8.86 -12.49
C LYS A 118 -7.81 7.48 -12.27
N ARG A 119 -7.01 7.35 -11.20
CA ARG A 119 -6.23 6.15 -10.87
C ARG A 119 -6.38 5.79 -9.40
N CYS A 120 -6.21 4.51 -9.09
CA CYS A 120 -6.17 4.01 -7.71
C CYS A 120 -4.74 3.97 -7.20
N GLU A 121 -4.43 4.76 -6.18
CA GLU A 121 -3.11 4.75 -5.51
C GLU A 121 -3.22 4.17 -4.08
N PRO A 122 -2.22 3.39 -3.62
CA PRO A 122 -2.19 2.87 -2.25
C PRO A 122 -2.27 4.01 -1.24
N CYS A 123 -3.05 3.80 -0.18
CA CYS A 123 -3.07 4.74 0.93
C CYS A 123 -1.73 4.65 1.69
N GLY A 124 -1.10 5.79 2.00
CA GLY A 124 0.09 5.87 2.87
C GLY A 124 -0.19 5.58 4.35
N GLY A 125 -1.22 4.76 4.64
CA GLY A 125 -1.81 4.54 5.96
C GLY A 125 -3.24 4.01 5.85
N LEU A 126 -4.11 4.33 6.83
CA LEU A 126 -5.53 3.99 6.76
C LEU A 126 -6.20 4.78 5.63
N CYS A 127 -6.88 4.09 4.71
CA CYS A 127 -7.67 4.77 3.68
C CYS A 127 -8.85 5.51 4.32
N PRO A 128 -9.16 6.74 3.86
CA PRO A 128 -10.34 7.44 4.31
C PRO A 128 -11.59 6.66 3.88
N LYS A 129 -12.18 5.92 4.81
CA LYS A 129 -13.51 5.32 4.62
C LYS A 129 -14.54 6.45 4.70
N ALA A 130 -15.13 6.79 3.57
CA ALA A 130 -16.37 7.56 3.56
C ALA A 130 -17.50 6.67 4.13
N GLY A 131 -17.93 6.95 5.36
CA GLY A 131 -19.20 6.45 5.91
C GLY A 131 -19.14 5.69 7.24
N ASN A 132 -19.05 6.43 8.35
CA ASN A 132 -20.20 6.61 9.23
C ASN A 132 -19.92 7.80 10.17
N ARG A 133 -20.71 8.86 10.02
CA ARG A 133 -20.69 10.02 10.91
C ARG A 133 -21.39 9.61 12.20
N TYR A 134 -20.66 9.46 13.30
CA TYR A 134 -21.29 9.48 14.62
C TYR A 134 -21.49 10.94 15.01
N PHE A 135 -22.58 11.53 14.52
CA PHE A 135 -23.13 12.74 15.12
C PHE A 135 -23.80 12.32 16.43
N ILE A 136 -23.24 12.73 17.56
CA ILE A 136 -24.03 12.83 18.80
C ILE A 136 -24.23 14.34 19.01
N LEU A 137 -25.36 14.83 18.50
CA LEU A 137 -25.88 16.17 18.77
C LEU A 137 -26.75 16.13 20.04
N CYS A 138 -26.50 17.04 20.97
CA CYS A 138 -27.57 17.87 21.53
C CYS A 138 -27.29 19.30 20.99
N PHE A 139 -28.25 19.88 20.26
CA PHE A 139 -28.30 21.17 19.50
C PHE A 139 -27.28 22.30 19.89
N MET A 140 -26.68 23.17 19.05
CA MET A 140 -26.72 23.54 17.61
C MET A 140 -25.43 24.28 17.17
N ASP A 141 -25.26 24.40 15.84
CA ASP A 141 -24.29 25.17 15.02
C ASP A 141 -22.90 24.59 14.73
N ALA A 142 -22.74 24.04 13.51
CA ALA A 142 -21.49 24.12 12.75
C ALA A 142 -21.76 24.04 11.24
N PHE A 143 -21.62 25.19 10.57
CA PHE A 143 -21.53 25.31 9.11
C PHE A 143 -20.19 24.74 8.59
N GLY A 144 -20.21 24.08 7.43
CA GLY A 144 -19.14 24.17 6.41
C GLY A 144 -17.98 23.16 6.42
N THR A 145 -18.10 22.13 5.57
CA THR A 145 -17.08 21.43 4.75
C THR A 145 -15.57 21.55 5.09
N GLY A 146 -14.91 20.43 5.45
CA GLY A 146 -13.44 20.32 5.58
C GLY A 146 -12.99 19.09 6.38
N PRO A 147 -11.70 18.68 6.33
CA PRO A 147 -11.26 17.34 6.77
C PRO A 147 -11.34 17.18 8.28
N ILE A 148 -12.22 16.28 8.73
CA ILE A 148 -12.32 15.68 10.07
C ILE A 148 -12.02 16.65 11.23
N GLN A 149 -13.02 17.47 11.58
CA GLN A 149 -13.09 18.23 12.82
C GLN A 149 -13.92 17.46 13.86
N TYR A 150 -13.31 17.04 14.96
CA TYR A 150 -14.04 16.42 16.09
C TYR A 150 -14.26 17.47 17.18
N PHE A 151 -15.45 18.08 17.17
CA PHE A 151 -15.98 18.78 18.35
C PHE A 151 -16.75 17.77 19.19
N LEU A 152 -16.37 17.59 20.45
CA LEU A 152 -17.12 16.77 21.41
C LEU A 152 -17.70 17.68 22.50
N PHE A 153 -18.99 17.98 22.37
CA PHE A 153 -19.79 18.64 23.40
C PHE A 153 -20.75 17.62 24.02
N PHE A 154 -20.66 17.43 25.34
CA PHE A 154 -21.68 16.70 26.10
C PHE A 154 -22.61 17.69 26.79
N LEU A 155 -23.80 17.85 26.21
CA LEU A 155 -24.91 18.68 26.68
C LEU A 155 -26.20 17.85 26.73
N CYS A 156 -26.15 16.64 27.29
CA CYS A 156 -27.33 15.78 27.34
C CYS A 156 -28.18 16.09 28.58
N GLN A 157 -29.28 16.81 28.36
CA GLN A 157 -30.47 16.74 29.19
C GLN A 157 -31.64 16.33 28.27
N SER A 158 -32.59 15.55 28.77
CA SER A 158 -33.77 15.14 27.99
C SER A 158 -34.48 16.37 27.45
N ASP A 159 -34.67 16.44 26.13
CA ASP A 159 -35.41 17.54 25.51
C ASP A 159 -36.81 17.06 25.14
N GLU A 160 -37.75 17.36 26.03
CA GLU A 160 -39.17 17.02 25.89
C GLU A 160 -39.84 17.81 24.75
N TYR A 161 -39.28 18.97 24.35
CA TYR A 161 -39.80 19.79 23.26
C TYR A 161 -39.52 19.18 21.88
N ASN A 162 -38.34 18.56 21.71
CA ASN A 162 -37.91 17.95 20.45
C ASN A 162 -38.07 16.42 20.40
N ASN A 163 -38.71 15.79 21.41
CA ASN A 163 -38.82 14.33 21.55
C ASN A 163 -37.47 13.59 21.46
N ILE A 164 -36.40 14.19 22.00
CA ILE A 164 -35.08 13.55 21.98
C ILE A 164 -34.91 12.74 23.28
N PRO A 165 -34.87 11.40 23.22
CA PRO A 165 -34.67 10.59 24.41
C PRO A 165 -33.27 10.83 24.98
N ALA A 166 -33.13 10.68 26.29
CA ALA A 166 -31.83 10.75 26.95
C ALA A 166 -30.83 9.77 26.29
N LEU A 167 -29.59 10.21 26.15
CA LEU A 167 -28.53 9.40 25.55
C LEU A 167 -28.27 8.16 26.42
N ASP A 168 -28.39 6.98 25.81
CA ASP A 168 -28.04 5.72 26.46
C ASP A 168 -26.53 5.71 26.79
N PRO A 169 -26.14 5.60 28.08
CA PRO A 169 -24.74 5.58 28.50
C PRO A 169 -23.90 4.49 27.83
N GLU A 170 -24.49 3.36 27.43
CA GLU A 170 -23.78 2.27 26.75
C GLU A 170 -23.23 2.71 25.39
N LYS A 171 -23.89 3.64 24.70
CA LYS A 171 -23.43 4.17 23.40
C LYS A 171 -22.16 5.01 23.52
N LEU A 172 -21.81 5.49 24.72
CA LEU A 172 -20.58 6.26 24.96
C LEU A 172 -19.32 5.39 24.88
N LYS A 173 -19.44 4.06 25.00
CA LYS A 173 -18.29 3.13 24.91
C LYS A 173 -17.56 3.20 23.56
N ILE A 174 -18.21 3.71 22.51
CA ILE A 174 -17.58 3.90 21.19
C ILE A 174 -16.34 4.80 21.26
N PHE A 175 -16.33 5.75 22.19
CA PHE A 175 -15.23 6.70 22.35
C PHE A 175 -13.94 6.07 22.89
N ASN A 176 -13.99 4.82 23.36
CA ASN A 176 -12.80 4.11 23.82
C ASN A 176 -11.76 3.92 22.70
N THR A 177 -12.16 4.03 21.43
CA THR A 177 -11.23 3.97 20.30
C THR A 177 -10.53 5.30 19.99
N VAL A 178 -11.00 6.41 20.56
CA VAL A 178 -10.49 7.75 20.28
C VAL A 178 -9.11 7.93 20.92
N ARG A 179 -8.14 8.33 20.10
CA ARG A 179 -6.76 8.63 20.51
C ARG A 179 -6.39 10.11 20.39
N GLU A 180 -7.10 10.83 19.54
CA GLU A 180 -6.79 12.23 19.25
C GLU A 180 -8.07 13.02 19.02
N ILE A 181 -8.14 14.22 19.59
CA ILE A 181 -9.19 15.21 19.35
C ILE A 181 -8.54 16.44 18.72
N THR A 182 -9.07 16.88 17.57
CA THR A 182 -8.49 17.96 16.77
C THR A 182 -8.78 19.35 17.31
N ASP A 183 -9.92 19.53 17.97
CA ASP A 183 -10.39 20.82 18.46
C ASP A 183 -10.47 20.77 19.98
N ILE A 184 -11.67 20.65 20.55
CA ILE A 184 -11.89 20.68 22.00
C ILE A 184 -12.66 19.47 22.51
N LEU A 185 -12.41 19.13 23.78
CA LEU A 185 -13.26 18.25 24.58
C LEU A 185 -14.02 19.10 25.60
N CYS A 186 -15.34 19.18 25.47
CA CYS A 186 -16.20 19.97 26.36
C CYS A 186 -17.29 19.10 26.98
N ILE A 187 -17.27 18.99 28.31
CA ILE A 187 -18.18 18.16 29.09
C ILE A 187 -18.94 19.08 30.04
N GLN A 188 -20.23 19.26 29.77
CA GLN A 188 -21.11 20.09 30.59
C GLN A 188 -22.23 19.28 31.26
N SER A 189 -22.56 18.12 30.71
CA SER A 189 -23.45 17.12 31.31
C SER A 189 -22.80 15.74 31.18
N TRP A 190 -22.95 14.90 32.20
CA TRP A 190 -22.44 13.52 32.21
C TRP A 190 -23.48 12.60 32.88
N PRO A 191 -23.66 11.35 32.40
CA PRO A 191 -24.62 10.42 33.00
C PRO A 191 -24.41 10.23 34.50
N GLU A 192 -25.50 10.14 35.26
CA GLU A 192 -25.44 10.00 36.72
C GLU A 192 -24.83 8.67 37.16
N ASN A 193 -24.98 7.64 36.33
CA ASN A 193 -24.47 6.29 36.57
C ASN A 193 -22.99 6.11 36.19
N MET A 194 -22.33 7.13 35.65
CA MET A 194 -20.91 7.09 35.28
C MET A 194 -20.11 8.06 36.16
N THR A 195 -19.09 7.52 36.82
CA THR A 195 -18.28 8.25 37.81
C THR A 195 -16.98 8.82 37.25
N ASP A 196 -16.63 8.50 36.00
CA ASP A 196 -15.42 8.98 35.33
C ASP A 196 -15.61 9.13 33.80
N LEU A 197 -14.57 9.64 33.14
CA LEU A 197 -14.48 9.76 31.68
C LEU A 197 -13.62 8.63 31.06
N SER A 198 -13.61 7.44 31.65
CA SER A 198 -12.81 6.29 31.18
C SER A 198 -13.16 5.84 29.75
N VAL A 199 -14.30 6.26 29.21
CA VAL A 199 -14.59 6.10 27.78
C VAL A 199 -13.55 6.81 26.90
N PHE A 200 -12.83 7.81 27.40
CA PHE A 200 -11.70 8.46 26.72
C PHE A 200 -10.34 7.96 27.22
N SER A 201 -10.28 6.76 27.79
CA SER A 201 -9.04 6.27 28.42
C SER A 201 -7.88 6.06 27.44
N ASN A 202 -8.14 5.99 26.13
CA ASN A 202 -7.13 5.91 25.07
C ASN A 202 -6.80 7.26 24.42
N LEU A 203 -7.45 8.35 24.83
CA LEU A 203 -7.17 9.70 24.34
C LEU A 203 -5.76 10.12 24.74
N GLN A 204 -4.91 10.42 23.76
CA GLN A 204 -3.51 10.78 23.95
C GLN A 204 -3.26 12.26 23.71
N THR A 205 -3.98 12.88 22.77
CA THR A 205 -3.71 14.25 22.34
C THR A 205 -4.99 15.05 22.10
N ILE A 206 -5.00 16.29 22.60
CA ILE A 206 -5.98 17.32 22.24
C ILE A 206 -5.22 18.43 21.51
N GLN A 207 -5.61 18.70 20.28
CA GLN A 207 -4.88 19.62 19.39
C GLN A 207 -5.25 21.08 19.64
N GLY A 208 -6.51 21.41 19.96
CA GLY A 208 -6.91 22.78 20.27
C GLY A 208 -6.93 23.73 19.07
N ARG A 209 -7.17 23.24 17.85
CA ARG A 209 -7.16 24.08 16.63
C ARG A 209 -8.21 25.20 16.67
N THR A 210 -9.36 24.92 17.28
CA THR A 210 -10.41 25.89 17.57
C THR A 210 -10.65 25.87 19.07
N LEU A 211 -10.72 27.03 19.74
CA LEU A 211 -10.84 27.11 21.21
C LEU A 211 -12.20 27.65 21.64
N TYR A 212 -12.74 27.12 22.74
CA TYR A 212 -13.94 27.69 23.37
C TYR A 212 -13.53 28.59 24.54
N LYS A 213 -13.68 29.91 24.38
CA LYS A 213 -13.24 30.93 25.36
C LYS A 213 -11.78 30.76 25.81
N GLY A 214 -10.91 30.32 24.89
CA GLY A 214 -9.48 30.08 25.16
C GLY A 214 -9.14 28.70 25.75
N TYR A 215 -10.12 27.80 25.88
CA TYR A 215 -9.92 26.47 26.45
C TYR A 215 -10.12 25.36 25.41
N SER A 216 -9.32 24.30 25.53
CA SER A 216 -9.38 23.09 24.69
C SER A 216 -9.85 21.86 25.45
N LEU A 217 -9.80 21.89 26.78
CA LEU A 217 -10.43 20.89 27.65
C LEU A 217 -11.32 21.60 28.67
N LEU A 218 -12.61 21.29 28.66
CA LEU A 218 -13.59 21.83 29.60
C LEU A 218 -14.37 20.69 30.27
N VAL A 219 -14.41 20.68 31.60
CA VAL A 219 -15.25 19.76 32.38
C VAL A 219 -15.95 20.58 33.45
N VAL A 220 -17.25 20.82 33.26
CA VAL A 220 -18.00 21.81 34.02
C VAL A 220 -19.28 21.19 34.57
N ARG A 221 -19.62 21.52 35.83
CA ARG A 221 -20.93 21.22 36.45
C ARG A 221 -21.40 19.76 36.31
N SER A 222 -20.49 18.79 36.39
CA SER A 222 -20.81 17.37 36.35
C SER A 222 -20.80 16.77 37.77
N PRO A 223 -21.98 16.58 38.41
CA PRO A 223 -22.06 16.19 39.82
C PRO A 223 -21.78 14.69 40.07
N SER A 224 -21.86 13.85 39.04
CA SER A 224 -21.60 12.40 39.12
C SER A 224 -20.12 12.05 39.06
N LEU A 225 -19.30 12.90 38.44
CA LEU A 225 -17.87 12.64 38.25
C LEU A 225 -17.11 12.69 39.58
N THR A 226 -16.41 11.60 39.89
CA THR A 226 -15.47 11.47 41.02
C THR A 226 -14.02 11.52 40.59
N SER A 227 -13.72 11.15 39.33
CA SER A 227 -12.39 11.25 38.73
C SER A 227 -12.47 11.55 37.23
N LEU A 228 -11.38 12.03 36.62
CA LEU A 228 -11.36 12.29 35.17
C LEU A 228 -11.14 11.03 34.32
N GLY A 229 -10.33 10.05 34.76
CA GLY A 229 -10.12 8.81 33.99
C GLY A 229 -9.34 8.94 32.66
N LEU A 230 -8.77 10.11 32.34
CA LEU A 230 -7.99 10.38 31.12
C LEU A 230 -6.55 9.84 31.17
N ARG A 231 -6.40 8.53 31.41
CA ARG A 231 -5.10 7.89 31.73
C ARG A 231 -4.02 7.99 30.65
N SER A 232 -4.41 8.10 29.38
CA SER A 232 -3.45 8.13 28.25
C SER A 232 -3.11 9.54 27.79
N LEU A 233 -3.74 10.58 28.36
CA LEU A 233 -3.60 11.95 27.90
C LEU A 233 -2.18 12.45 28.19
N ARG A 234 -1.42 12.69 27.12
CA ARG A 234 -0.01 13.10 27.21
C ARG A 234 0.21 14.54 26.78
N LYS A 235 -0.68 15.07 25.92
CA LYS A 235 -0.43 16.35 25.26
C LYS A 235 -1.71 17.14 24.99
N ILE A 236 -1.69 18.42 25.34
CA ILE A 236 -2.64 19.44 24.90
C ILE A 236 -1.82 20.50 24.18
N ASN A 237 -1.98 20.60 22.85
CA ASN A 237 -1.12 21.43 22.01
C ASN A 237 -1.42 22.93 22.15
N ASP A 238 -2.71 23.29 22.17
CA ASP A 238 -3.15 24.68 22.30
C ASP A 238 -4.44 24.75 23.14
N GLY A 239 -4.68 25.91 23.77
CA GLY A 239 -5.78 26.14 24.70
C GLY A 239 -5.53 25.69 26.14
N GLY A 240 -6.22 26.34 27.08
CA GLY A 240 -6.16 26.01 28.50
C GLY A 240 -7.07 24.85 28.91
N VAL A 241 -6.92 24.42 30.15
CA VAL A 241 -7.80 23.45 30.82
C VAL A 241 -8.72 24.19 31.80
N TYR A 242 -10.03 23.97 31.68
CA TYR A 242 -11.05 24.57 32.53
C TYR A 242 -11.91 23.52 33.22
N ILE A 243 -11.64 23.26 34.50
CA ILE A 243 -12.36 22.26 35.30
C ILE A 243 -12.97 22.97 36.51
N THR A 244 -14.28 23.20 36.50
CA THR A 244 -14.96 23.94 37.57
C THR A 244 -16.37 23.42 37.86
N GLY A 245 -16.85 23.59 39.10
CA GLY A 245 -18.24 23.25 39.46
C GLY A 245 -18.55 21.75 39.58
N ASN A 246 -17.55 20.87 39.59
CA ASN A 246 -17.72 19.42 39.75
C ASN A 246 -17.57 19.02 41.23
N LYS A 247 -18.69 18.99 41.99
CA LYS A 247 -18.67 18.89 43.46
C LYS A 247 -17.99 17.63 44.03
N LYS A 248 -18.05 16.50 43.31
CA LYS A 248 -17.50 15.21 43.76
C LYS A 248 -16.15 14.88 43.12
N LEU A 249 -15.63 15.73 42.22
CA LEU A 249 -14.43 15.44 41.44
C LEU A 249 -13.17 15.59 42.28
N CYS A 250 -12.41 14.50 42.38
CA CYS A 250 -11.11 14.46 43.07
C CYS A 250 -9.96 14.28 42.06
N TYR A 251 -8.73 14.47 42.55
CA TYR A 251 -7.45 14.19 41.85
C TYR A 251 -7.06 15.12 40.69
N HIS A 252 -7.98 15.93 40.16
CA HIS A 252 -7.68 16.84 39.05
C HIS A 252 -6.55 17.86 39.34
N ASP A 253 -6.36 18.22 40.60
CA ASP A 253 -5.34 19.12 41.15
C ASP A 253 -3.95 18.46 41.26
N THR A 254 -3.89 17.13 41.41
CA THR A 254 -2.64 16.38 41.48
C THR A 254 -1.93 16.24 40.12
N VAL A 255 -2.67 16.50 39.03
CA VAL A 255 -2.15 16.42 37.66
C VAL A 255 -1.28 17.64 37.39
N ASN A 256 -0.04 17.42 36.98
CA ASN A 256 0.83 18.51 36.54
C ASN A 256 0.43 18.97 35.13
N TRP A 257 -0.60 19.80 35.05
CA TRP A 257 -1.12 20.34 33.79
C TRP A 257 -0.05 21.07 32.98
N SER A 258 0.94 21.69 33.61
CA SER A 258 2.05 22.36 32.89
C SER A 258 2.96 21.42 32.10
N ARG A 259 2.97 20.11 32.41
CA ARG A 259 3.69 19.09 31.61
C ARG A 259 2.86 18.57 30.43
N ILE A 260 1.55 18.62 30.56
CA ILE A 260 0.59 18.12 29.55
C ILE A 260 0.27 19.24 28.56
N MET A 261 0.11 20.47 29.07
CA MET A 261 -0.01 21.70 28.29
C MET A 261 1.37 22.13 27.84
N ASN A 262 1.46 22.63 26.60
CA ASN A 262 2.70 23.19 26.07
C ASN A 262 2.95 24.60 26.65
N SER A 263 3.09 24.72 27.98
CA SER A 263 3.40 25.99 28.65
C SER A 263 4.91 26.22 28.62
N ILE A 264 5.35 27.10 27.72
CA ILE A 264 6.74 27.51 27.53
C ILE A 264 7.30 28.05 28.87
N LYS A 265 8.17 27.28 29.53
CA LYS A 265 9.03 27.80 30.60
C LYS A 265 10.38 28.23 30.01
N ASP A 266 10.79 29.44 30.38
CA ASP A 266 11.98 30.16 29.94
C ASP A 266 13.27 29.35 30.05
N GLY A 267 14.00 29.34 28.93
CA GLY A 267 15.23 28.60 28.70
C GLY A 267 15.39 28.27 27.21
N ARG A 268 15.15 29.25 26.33
CA ARG A 268 15.15 29.07 24.88
C ARG A 268 16.58 28.99 24.35
N VAL A 269 17.21 27.84 24.52
CA VAL A 269 18.45 27.49 23.82
C VAL A 269 18.11 26.47 22.76
N CYS A 270 18.58 26.72 21.54
CA CYS A 270 18.42 25.78 20.44
C CYS A 270 19.17 24.48 20.72
N ASP A 271 18.72 23.41 20.07
CA ASP A 271 19.45 22.15 20.12
C ASP A 271 20.90 22.36 19.60
N PRO A 272 21.93 21.76 20.22
CA PRO A 272 23.33 21.92 19.78
C PRO A 272 23.60 21.49 18.33
N LEU A 273 22.69 20.72 17.73
CA LEU A 273 22.77 20.29 16.34
C LEU A 273 22.23 21.34 15.34
N CYS A 274 21.64 22.43 15.81
CA CYS A 274 21.16 23.54 14.98
C CYS A 274 22.30 24.52 14.62
N SER A 275 22.31 25.04 13.39
CA SER A 275 23.24 26.10 12.96
C SER A 275 22.61 27.49 12.94
N ASP A 276 21.49 27.68 12.23
CA ASP A 276 20.91 29.01 11.98
C ASP A 276 19.73 29.33 12.93
N GLY A 277 19.81 28.84 14.17
CA GLY A 277 18.75 28.97 15.16
C GLY A 277 17.66 27.90 15.05
N CYS A 278 16.57 28.10 15.79
CA CYS A 278 15.51 27.12 15.94
C CYS A 278 14.14 27.78 16.15
N TRP A 279 13.10 27.10 15.67
CA TRP A 279 11.69 27.44 15.83
C TRP A 279 11.11 26.97 17.17
N GLY A 280 11.87 26.18 17.94
CA GLY A 280 11.46 25.55 19.19
C GLY A 280 12.55 24.64 19.78
N PRO A 281 12.29 23.97 20.90
CA PRO A 281 13.23 23.05 21.51
C PRO A 281 13.35 21.74 20.71
N GLY A 282 14.57 21.19 20.67
CA GLY A 282 14.87 19.89 20.06
C GLY A 282 15.40 19.95 18.62
N PRO A 283 16.01 18.85 18.15
CA PRO A 283 16.77 18.83 16.90
C PRO A 283 15.90 18.83 15.64
N ASN A 284 14.57 18.67 15.79
CA ASN A 284 13.58 18.74 14.71
C ASN A 284 12.96 20.15 14.56
N GLN A 285 13.46 21.12 15.32
CA GLN A 285 13.00 22.50 15.26
C GLN A 285 14.09 23.45 14.76
N CYS A 286 15.23 22.93 14.30
CA CYS A 286 16.28 23.74 13.73
C CYS A 286 15.84 24.41 12.43
N VAL A 287 16.29 25.64 12.19
CA VAL A 287 16.18 26.30 10.88
C VAL A 287 17.03 25.56 9.85
N SER A 288 18.24 25.16 10.26
CA SER A 288 19.17 24.37 9.47
C SER A 288 19.99 23.45 10.39
N CYS A 289 20.40 22.29 9.86
CA CYS A 289 21.22 21.32 10.58
C CYS A 289 22.70 21.61 10.37
N LYS A 290 23.48 21.50 11.44
CA LYS A 290 24.92 21.72 11.39
C LYS A 290 25.66 20.67 10.57
N ASN A 291 25.26 19.40 10.68
CA ASN A 291 25.89 18.27 9.99
C ASN A 291 24.91 17.61 9.02
N TYR A 292 24.02 16.76 9.54
CA TYR A 292 23.09 15.98 8.73
C TYR A 292 21.65 16.11 9.21
N SER A 293 20.71 15.82 8.31
CA SER A 293 19.28 15.78 8.61
C SER A 293 18.69 14.41 8.27
N ARG A 294 17.87 13.86 9.15
CA ARG A 294 17.12 12.61 8.92
C ARG A 294 15.63 12.93 9.03
N GLY A 295 14.95 13.08 7.89
CA GLY A 295 13.51 13.39 7.85
C GLY A 295 13.15 14.70 8.56
N GLY A 296 14.00 15.73 8.43
CA GLY A 296 13.82 17.03 9.08
C GLY A 296 14.30 17.13 10.54
N MET A 297 14.86 16.05 11.10
CA MET A 297 15.52 16.08 12.41
C MET A 297 17.04 16.12 12.23
N CYS A 298 17.71 17.06 12.87
CA CYS A 298 19.16 17.15 12.82
C CYS A 298 19.80 16.00 13.61
N VAL A 299 20.82 15.39 13.01
CA VAL A 299 21.51 14.23 13.58
C VAL A 299 23.03 14.44 13.45
N PRO A 300 23.82 13.92 14.40
CA PRO A 300 25.27 14.10 14.36
C PRO A 300 25.90 13.38 13.17
N ASP A 301 25.37 12.21 12.81
CA ASP A 301 25.86 11.36 11.74
C ASP A 301 24.74 10.51 11.11
N CYS A 302 24.91 10.13 9.85
CA CYS A 302 24.05 9.16 9.17
C CYS A 302 24.47 7.72 9.51
N MET A 303 23.60 6.75 9.26
CA MET A 303 23.87 5.33 9.47
C MET A 303 24.73 4.73 8.35
N PHE A 304 25.95 5.27 8.16
CA PHE A 304 26.89 4.80 7.13
C PHE A 304 27.40 3.39 7.43
N MET A 305 27.94 3.20 8.64
CA MET A 305 28.64 1.98 9.07
C MET A 305 27.91 1.19 10.17
N THR A 306 26.87 1.77 10.76
CA THR A 306 26.17 1.22 11.92
C THR A 306 24.67 1.24 11.67
N GLY A 307 23.92 0.42 12.42
CA GLY A 307 22.46 0.37 12.31
C GLY A 307 21.93 -0.73 11.38
N LYS A 308 20.66 -1.09 11.62
CA LYS A 308 19.94 -2.14 10.86
C LYS A 308 19.56 -1.67 9.45
N ARG A 309 19.35 -0.37 9.26
CA ARG A 309 19.15 0.25 7.95
C ARG A 309 20.35 1.15 7.66
N ARG A 310 20.96 0.94 6.50
CA ARG A 310 22.11 1.70 6.06
C ARG A 310 21.66 2.92 5.29
N GLU A 311 22.37 4.02 5.50
CA GLU A 311 22.07 5.32 4.94
C GLU A 311 23.27 5.83 4.14
N PHE A 312 23.00 6.72 3.20
CA PHE A 312 23.98 7.58 2.56
C PHE A 312 23.56 9.04 2.77
N ALA A 313 24.51 9.97 2.63
CA ALA A 313 24.22 11.40 2.72
C ALA A 313 24.11 11.99 1.31
N THR A 314 23.07 12.77 1.07
CA THR A 314 22.97 13.59 -0.14
C THR A 314 23.98 14.74 -0.09
N ARG A 315 24.17 15.44 -1.21
CA ARG A 315 25.03 16.64 -1.26
C ARG A 315 24.58 17.77 -0.32
N SER A 316 23.31 17.77 0.09
CA SER A 316 22.74 18.73 1.05
C SER A 316 22.83 18.25 2.50
N GLY A 317 23.47 17.11 2.77
CA GLY A 317 23.58 16.55 4.12
C GLY A 317 22.32 15.81 4.60
N GLU A 318 21.41 15.42 3.70
CA GLU A 318 20.24 14.64 4.09
C GLU A 318 20.57 13.14 4.12
N CYS A 319 20.32 12.48 5.25
CA CYS A 319 20.47 11.05 5.43
C CYS A 319 19.30 10.32 4.76
N MET A 320 19.60 9.60 3.69
CA MET A 320 18.63 8.82 2.93
C MET A 320 18.95 7.33 3.03
N PRO A 321 17.93 6.45 3.15
CA PRO A 321 18.16 5.02 3.24
C PRO A 321 18.70 4.46 1.92
N CYS A 322 19.59 3.48 2.01
CA CYS A 322 20.03 2.67 0.89
C CYS A 322 18.87 1.83 0.32
N HIS A 323 18.98 1.46 -0.95
CA HIS A 323 18.02 0.56 -1.59
C HIS A 323 17.90 -0.78 -0.83
N PRO A 324 16.70 -1.37 -0.65
CA PRO A 324 16.51 -2.61 0.12
C PRO A 324 17.31 -3.82 -0.40
N GLU A 325 17.67 -3.82 -1.69
CA GLU A 325 18.46 -4.88 -2.33
C GLU A 325 19.99 -4.71 -2.13
N CYS A 326 20.44 -3.64 -1.47
CA CYS A 326 21.86 -3.47 -1.13
C CYS A 326 22.26 -4.36 0.05
N LYS A 327 23.31 -5.15 -0.10
CA LYS A 327 23.85 -5.97 0.99
C LYS A 327 24.55 -5.08 2.01
N VAL A 328 24.17 -5.18 3.28
CA VAL A 328 24.87 -4.49 4.38
C VAL A 328 26.35 -4.90 4.38
N GLN A 329 27.23 -3.89 4.41
CA GLN A 329 28.67 -4.07 4.44
C GLN A 329 29.24 -3.76 5.83
N GLU A 330 30.24 -4.53 6.26
CA GLU A 330 31.01 -4.27 7.48
C GLU A 330 32.23 -3.41 7.16
N GLY A 331 32.43 -2.32 7.91
CA GLY A 331 33.60 -1.43 7.77
C GLY A 331 33.64 -0.56 6.50
N LYS A 332 32.66 -0.68 5.60
CA LYS A 332 32.52 0.17 4.40
C LYS A 332 31.06 0.56 4.17
N GLU A 333 30.86 1.63 3.40
CA GLU A 333 29.53 2.11 3.04
C GLU A 333 28.76 1.05 2.25
N THR A 334 27.44 1.05 2.39
CA THR A 334 26.57 0.04 1.75
C THR A 334 26.07 0.49 0.38
N CYS A 335 25.86 1.79 0.20
CA CYS A 335 25.43 2.39 -1.05
C CYS A 335 26.00 3.80 -1.18
N THR A 336 26.06 4.29 -2.42
CA THR A 336 26.46 5.67 -2.75
C THR A 336 25.28 6.54 -3.18
N GLY A 337 24.06 6.01 -3.14
CA GLY A 337 22.85 6.68 -3.57
C GLY A 337 21.58 5.84 -3.38
N PRO A 338 20.41 6.37 -3.75
CA PRO A 338 19.13 5.73 -3.45
C PRO A 338 18.79 4.57 -4.40
N GLY A 339 19.44 4.48 -5.55
CA GLY A 339 19.13 3.51 -6.60
C GLY A 339 19.66 2.10 -6.30
N ALA A 340 18.97 1.09 -6.85
CA ALA A 340 19.42 -0.31 -6.81
C ALA A 340 20.73 -0.56 -7.57
N ASP A 341 21.13 0.36 -8.46
CA ASP A 341 22.41 0.44 -9.17
C ASP A 341 23.54 1.07 -8.37
N GLN A 342 23.24 1.69 -7.24
CA GLN A 342 24.21 2.43 -6.43
C GLN A 342 24.57 1.65 -5.16
N CYS A 343 24.28 0.35 -5.14
CA CYS A 343 24.73 -0.56 -4.11
C CYS A 343 26.20 -0.91 -4.32
N VAL A 344 26.98 -0.98 -3.23
CA VAL A 344 28.36 -1.49 -3.29
C VAL A 344 28.39 -2.99 -3.60
N THR A 345 27.40 -3.73 -3.10
CA THR A 345 27.23 -5.16 -3.38
C THR A 345 25.75 -5.53 -3.25
N CYS A 346 25.26 -6.39 -4.14
CA CYS A 346 23.87 -6.85 -4.08
C CYS A 346 23.64 -7.89 -2.99
N ALA A 347 22.48 -7.81 -2.32
CA ALA A 347 22.07 -8.75 -1.28
C ALA A 347 21.71 -10.13 -1.86
N ARG A 348 21.09 -10.13 -3.05
CA ARG A 348 20.57 -11.33 -3.71
C ARG A 348 21.17 -11.53 -5.08
N LYS A 349 20.56 -10.95 -6.12
CA LYS A 349 20.95 -11.10 -7.53
C LYS A 349 21.25 -9.74 -8.16
N GLN A 350 21.92 -9.76 -9.29
CA GLN A 350 22.26 -8.55 -10.04
C GLN A 350 21.83 -8.71 -11.51
N ASP A 351 20.96 -7.83 -11.98
CA ASP A 351 20.52 -7.77 -13.36
C ASP A 351 21.07 -6.51 -14.04
N GLY A 352 22.09 -6.69 -14.88
CA GLY A 352 22.87 -5.57 -15.42
C GLY A 352 23.49 -4.74 -14.28
N PRO A 353 23.28 -3.41 -14.23
CA PRO A 353 23.78 -2.59 -13.14
C PRO A 353 22.92 -2.67 -11.86
N HIS A 354 21.71 -3.26 -11.89
CA HIS A 354 20.75 -3.18 -10.79
C HIS A 354 20.76 -4.41 -9.88
N CYS A 355 20.75 -4.20 -8.57
CA CYS A 355 20.48 -5.26 -7.59
C CYS A 355 18.99 -5.59 -7.57
N VAL A 356 18.66 -6.88 -7.73
CA VAL A 356 17.29 -7.38 -7.83
C VAL A 356 17.05 -8.56 -6.88
N SER A 357 15.81 -8.72 -6.46
CA SER A 357 15.40 -9.80 -5.56
C SER A 357 15.39 -11.16 -6.25
N SER A 358 15.07 -11.19 -7.55
CA SER A 358 15.08 -12.34 -8.45
C SER A 358 15.41 -11.89 -9.88
N CYS A 359 16.01 -12.77 -10.68
CA CYS A 359 16.21 -12.49 -12.10
C CYS A 359 14.86 -12.42 -12.84
N PRO A 360 14.75 -11.63 -13.93
CA PRO A 360 13.55 -11.57 -14.74
C PRO A 360 13.08 -12.94 -15.21
N ASP A 361 11.86 -13.33 -14.84
CA ASP A 361 11.26 -14.62 -15.18
C ASP A 361 9.88 -14.37 -15.82
N GLY A 362 9.81 -14.46 -17.15
CA GLY A 362 8.56 -14.26 -17.90
C GLY A 362 8.06 -12.82 -17.90
N VAL A 363 8.96 -11.82 -17.88
CA VAL A 363 8.57 -10.40 -17.97
C VAL A 363 8.38 -9.99 -19.42
N MET A 364 7.37 -9.17 -19.74
CA MET A 364 7.15 -8.68 -21.11
C MET A 364 8.28 -7.73 -21.52
N GLY A 365 9.03 -8.08 -22.57
CA GLY A 365 9.88 -7.17 -23.34
C GLY A 365 9.26 -6.91 -24.71
N GLY A 366 9.65 -5.83 -25.40
CA GLY A 366 9.04 -5.40 -26.68
C GLY A 366 8.73 -6.50 -27.70
N GLU A 367 9.58 -7.52 -27.78
CA GLU A 367 9.50 -8.62 -28.76
C GLU A 367 8.96 -9.95 -28.17
N GLY A 368 8.59 -9.98 -26.90
CA GLY A 368 8.12 -11.19 -26.21
C GLY A 368 8.58 -11.30 -24.76
N LEU A 369 8.34 -12.46 -24.15
CA LEU A 369 8.71 -12.73 -22.76
C LEU A 369 10.24 -12.84 -22.61
N ILE A 370 10.78 -12.20 -21.56
CA ILE A 370 12.18 -12.21 -21.19
C ILE A 370 12.36 -13.13 -19.99
N PHE A 371 13.30 -14.07 -20.16
CA PHE A 371 13.73 -15.00 -19.14
C PHE A 371 15.24 -14.86 -18.94
N LYS A 372 15.65 -14.72 -17.69
CA LYS A 372 17.03 -14.67 -17.24
C LYS A 372 17.24 -15.58 -16.04
N TYR A 373 18.42 -16.18 -15.95
CA TYR A 373 18.79 -17.06 -14.86
C TYR A 373 20.04 -16.54 -14.14
N PRO A 374 20.17 -16.75 -12.82
CA PRO A 374 21.34 -16.32 -12.09
C PRO A 374 22.52 -17.29 -12.31
N ASN A 375 23.69 -16.76 -12.63
CA ASN A 375 24.93 -17.52 -12.65
C ASN A 375 25.46 -17.82 -11.23
N LYS A 376 26.62 -18.50 -11.13
CA LYS A 376 27.22 -18.88 -9.83
C LYS A 376 27.52 -17.67 -8.92
N GLN A 377 27.82 -16.52 -9.53
CA GLN A 377 28.08 -15.25 -8.85
C GLN A 377 26.79 -14.46 -8.58
N GLY A 378 25.63 -14.93 -9.02
CA GLY A 378 24.33 -14.27 -8.84
C GLY A 378 23.98 -13.20 -9.88
N HIS A 379 24.74 -13.08 -10.97
CA HIS A 379 24.40 -12.19 -12.10
C HIS A 379 23.36 -12.84 -13.00
N CYS A 380 22.40 -12.06 -13.47
CA CYS A 380 21.30 -12.52 -14.32
C CYS A 380 21.74 -12.55 -15.79
N GLU A 381 21.86 -13.75 -16.35
CA GLU A 381 22.21 -14.00 -17.74
C GLU A 381 20.96 -14.38 -18.56
N PRO A 382 20.88 -13.97 -19.84
CA PRO A 382 19.75 -14.31 -20.69
C PRO A 382 19.67 -15.81 -20.94
N CYS A 383 18.45 -16.35 -20.89
CA CYS A 383 18.21 -17.72 -21.33
C CYS A 383 18.50 -17.84 -22.84
N HIS A 384 19.10 -18.96 -23.25
CA HIS A 384 19.35 -19.23 -24.66
C HIS A 384 18.02 -19.26 -25.44
N ILE A 385 17.99 -18.63 -26.62
CA ILE A 385 16.79 -18.36 -27.45
C ILE A 385 15.95 -19.61 -27.77
N ASN A 386 16.50 -20.82 -27.59
CA ASN A 386 15.78 -22.08 -27.81
C ASN A 386 14.83 -22.46 -26.65
N PHE A 387 14.81 -21.69 -25.56
CA PHE A 387 13.82 -21.85 -24.49
C PHE A 387 12.52 -21.12 -24.84
N HIS A 388 11.80 -21.61 -25.85
CA HIS A 388 10.35 -21.42 -25.83
C HIS A 388 9.82 -22.25 -24.66
N ALA A 389 9.57 -21.60 -23.53
CA ALA A 389 8.85 -22.20 -22.41
C ALA A 389 7.45 -22.60 -22.89
N ARG A 390 7.32 -23.82 -23.42
CA ARG A 390 6.03 -24.41 -23.74
C ARG A 390 5.43 -24.85 -22.42
N ILE A 391 4.43 -24.11 -21.93
CA ILE A 391 3.61 -24.56 -20.80
C ILE A 391 3.01 -25.92 -21.20
N LEU A 392 3.43 -27.00 -20.54
CA LEU A 392 2.90 -28.33 -20.78
C LEU A 392 1.45 -28.39 -20.28
N LYS A 393 0.55 -28.86 -21.15
CA LYS A 393 -0.88 -28.99 -20.85
C LYS A 393 -1.11 -30.06 -19.76
N PRO A 394 -2.16 -29.95 -18.93
CA PRO A 394 -2.58 -31.02 -18.01
C PRO A 394 -2.81 -32.39 -18.67
N THR A 395 -3.14 -32.40 -19.97
CA THR A 395 -3.31 -33.63 -20.77
C THR A 395 -1.99 -34.31 -21.14
N GLU A 396 -0.88 -33.57 -21.24
CA GLU A 396 0.46 -34.12 -21.47
C GLU A 396 1.08 -34.71 -20.19
N LEU A 397 0.70 -34.18 -19.03
CA LEU A 397 1.03 -34.75 -17.70
C LEU A 397 0.40 -36.14 -17.48
N ARG A 398 -0.74 -36.44 -18.11
CA ARG A 398 -1.42 -37.75 -17.97
C ARG A 398 -0.80 -38.88 -18.81
N LYS A 399 0.13 -38.58 -19.74
CA LYS A 399 0.81 -39.59 -20.58
C LYS A 399 2.13 -40.11 -19.97
N ILE A 400 2.47 -39.67 -18.76
CA ILE A 400 3.72 -40.00 -18.09
C ILE A 400 3.64 -41.46 -17.58
N LYS A 401 4.35 -42.38 -18.25
CA LYS A 401 4.43 -43.80 -17.87
C LYS A 401 5.61 -44.04 -16.91
N LEU A 402 5.33 -44.60 -15.75
CA LEU A 402 6.31 -45.06 -14.76
C LEU A 402 7.14 -46.19 -15.37
N LEU A 403 8.46 -46.04 -15.42
CA LEU A 403 9.39 -47.04 -15.96
C LEU A 403 10.02 -47.92 -14.87
N GLY A 404 10.00 -47.49 -13.61
CA GLY A 404 10.44 -48.29 -12.47
C GLY A 404 10.73 -47.44 -11.23
N ASN A 405 10.80 -48.10 -10.07
CA ASN A 405 11.17 -47.51 -8.80
C ASN A 405 12.55 -48.01 -8.37
N GLY A 406 13.46 -47.08 -8.07
CA GLY A 406 14.74 -47.36 -7.44
C GLY A 406 14.80 -46.81 -6.01
N VAL A 407 15.88 -47.13 -5.29
CA VAL A 407 16.09 -46.78 -3.87
C VAL A 407 16.12 -45.26 -3.59
N PHE A 408 16.24 -44.43 -4.64
CA PHE A 408 16.19 -42.95 -4.56
C PHE A 408 15.02 -42.32 -5.34
N GLY A 409 14.02 -43.10 -5.76
CA GLY A 409 12.78 -42.58 -6.36
C GLY A 409 12.35 -43.21 -7.69
N SER A 410 11.20 -42.73 -8.18
CA SER A 410 10.48 -43.22 -9.36
C SER A 410 10.94 -42.55 -10.66
N VAL A 411 11.29 -43.34 -11.69
CA VAL A 411 11.71 -42.84 -13.02
C VAL A 411 10.54 -42.94 -14.01
N HIS A 412 10.28 -41.86 -14.75
CA HIS A 412 9.20 -41.81 -15.75
C HIS A 412 9.72 -41.39 -17.14
N LYS A 413 9.09 -41.92 -18.21
CA LYS A 413 9.57 -41.82 -19.63
C LYS A 413 9.55 -40.42 -20.29
N VAL A 414 9.36 -39.34 -19.54
CA VAL A 414 9.43 -37.95 -20.09
C VAL A 414 10.45 -37.08 -19.34
N LEU A 415 11.15 -37.62 -18.34
CA LEU A 415 12.13 -36.85 -17.58
C LEU A 415 13.56 -36.99 -18.12
N VAL A 416 13.79 -36.55 -19.35
CA VAL A 416 15.17 -36.24 -19.83
C VAL A 416 15.38 -34.72 -19.97
N ILE A 417 14.38 -33.88 -19.68
CA ILE A 417 14.54 -32.41 -19.74
C ILE A 417 13.93 -31.72 -18.51
N VAL A 418 14.16 -32.21 -17.27
CA VAL A 418 14.18 -31.38 -16.04
C VAL A 418 15.02 -32.08 -14.95
N MET A 419 16.20 -32.58 -15.29
CA MET A 419 17.22 -32.97 -14.31
C MET A 419 18.58 -32.68 -14.94
N VAL A 420 18.98 -31.41 -15.00
CA VAL A 420 20.41 -31.11 -15.06
C VAL A 420 20.93 -31.32 -13.64
N THR A 421 21.28 -32.57 -13.36
CA THR A 421 22.17 -32.91 -12.27
C THR A 421 23.50 -32.21 -12.51
N TYR A 422 23.99 -31.53 -11.48
CA TYR A 422 25.39 -31.13 -11.35
C TYR A 422 26.27 -32.34 -11.70
N THR A 423 26.92 -32.30 -12.86
CA THR A 423 28.10 -33.11 -13.13
C THR A 423 29.23 -32.15 -13.47
N VAL A 424 30.04 -31.89 -12.45
CA VAL A 424 31.41 -31.42 -12.61
C VAL A 424 32.13 -32.53 -13.35
N LEU A 425 32.38 -32.36 -14.65
CA LEU A 425 33.38 -33.16 -15.34
C LEU A 425 34.67 -32.36 -15.35
N HIS A 426 35.56 -32.74 -14.43
CA HIS A 426 36.99 -32.52 -14.59
C HIS A 426 37.44 -33.24 -15.86
N ILE A 427 37.93 -32.49 -16.85
CA ILE A 427 39.12 -32.84 -17.65
C ILE A 427 39.94 -31.57 -17.78
#